data_AF-A0A914YBS2-F1
#
_entry.id   AF-A0A914YBS2-F1
#
_cell.length_a   1.000
_cell.length_b   1.000
_cell.length_c   1.000
_cell.angle_alpha   90.00
_cell.angle_beta   90.00
_cell.angle_gamma   90.00
#
_symmetry.space_group_name_H-M   'P 1'
#
loop_
_entity.id
_entity.type
_entity.pdbx_description
1 polymer ?
#
loop_
_entity_poly.entity_id
_entity_poly.type
_entity_poly.pdbx_seq_one_letter_code
_entity_poly.pdbx_strand_id
1 'polypeptide(L)'
;MYEFCPIGMQFQGNAKTWVWVNSGALWDYVAYFMGLPLPPSYAAPQMADTGDSLTFVQRLKSIIGHTLTPLFVYKFTAGPQTEIFRKHFGSNFPHLTEIAKDAPLVFVNSNELYDLPRPTLHKIVNIGGLGMKQASAKPLPKEYSELIEKVESVVVFSFGSVANATLMPMEWKQAFMGAFSKFPNTQFFLLQ
;
A
#
# COMPACT_ATOMS: atom_id res chain seq x y z
N MET A 1 4.05 -0.97 7.45
CA MET A 1 4.02 -1.24 5.98
C MET A 1 4.80 -2.50 5.61
N TYR A 2 5.77 -2.94 6.42
CA TYR A 2 6.44 -4.25 6.31
C TYR A 2 6.18 -5.07 7.57
N GLU A 3 4.94 -5.54 7.73
CA GLU A 3 4.48 -6.16 8.97
C GLU A 3 4.39 -7.68 8.82
N PHE A 4 5.34 -8.43 9.38
CA PHE A 4 5.26 -9.89 9.48
C PHE A 4 4.63 -10.35 10.80
N CYS A 5 4.35 -9.44 11.73
CA CYS A 5 3.75 -9.79 13.02
C CYS A 5 2.42 -10.56 12.89
N PRO A 6 1.46 -10.19 12.02
CA PRO A 6 0.27 -11.00 11.79
C PRO A 6 0.57 -12.43 11.33
N ILE A 7 1.62 -12.62 10.53
CA ILE A 7 2.08 -13.94 10.05
C ILE A 7 2.65 -14.76 11.21
N GLY A 8 3.38 -14.14 12.13
CA GLY A 8 3.84 -14.81 13.35
C GLY A 8 2.70 -15.16 14.29
N MET A 9 1.75 -14.25 14.48
CA MET A 9 0.59 -14.45 15.36
C MET A 9 -0.32 -15.58 14.85
N GLN A 10 -0.59 -15.64 13.55
CA GLN A 10 -1.41 -16.73 12.99
C GLN A 10 -0.72 -18.10 13.15
N PHE A 11 0.61 -18.15 12.98
CA PHE A 11 1.37 -19.38 13.14
C PHE A 11 1.35 -19.84 14.59
N GLN A 12 1.63 -18.94 15.54
CA GLN A 12 1.55 -19.23 16.96
C GLN A 12 0.14 -19.67 17.41
N GLY A 13 -0.89 -19.07 16.79
CA GLY A 13 -2.29 -19.43 17.02
C GLY A 13 -2.75 -20.72 16.35
N ASN A 14 -1.87 -21.43 15.62
CA ASN A 14 -2.21 -22.61 14.83
C ASN A 14 -3.40 -22.39 13.86
N ALA A 15 -3.47 -21.21 13.24
CA ALA A 15 -4.53 -20.89 12.30
C ALA A 15 -4.39 -21.78 11.04
N LYS A 16 -5.40 -22.62 10.78
CA LYS A 16 -5.43 -23.50 9.59
C LYS A 16 -5.69 -22.75 8.28
N THR A 17 -6.28 -21.57 8.37
CA THR A 17 -6.66 -20.75 7.21
C THR A 17 -6.32 -19.31 7.49
N TRP A 18 -5.51 -18.73 6.61
CA TRP A 18 -5.09 -17.35 6.67
C TRP A 18 -4.77 -16.85 5.27
N VAL A 19 -4.76 -15.53 5.10
CA VAL A 19 -4.46 -14.87 3.83
C VAL A 19 -3.53 -13.71 4.10
N TRP A 20 -2.53 -13.52 3.25
CA TRP A 20 -1.67 -12.35 3.32
C TRP A 20 -2.34 -11.17 2.62
N VAL A 21 -2.72 -10.13 3.35
CA VAL A 21 -3.39 -8.95 2.77
C VAL A 21 -2.40 -7.81 2.53
N ASN A 22 -2.42 -7.26 1.31
CA ASN A 22 -1.76 -6.03 0.91
C ASN A 22 -2.81 -4.92 0.78
N SER A 23 -2.55 -3.77 1.41
CA SER A 23 -3.50 -2.65 1.46
C SER A 23 -3.65 -1.89 0.14
N GLY A 24 -2.72 -2.08 -0.80
CA GLY A 24 -2.73 -1.48 -2.13
C GLY A 24 -2.15 -2.48 -3.15
N ALA A 25 -1.37 -1.99 -4.12
CA ALA A 25 -0.63 -2.83 -5.06
C ALA A 25 0.29 -3.82 -4.33
N LEU A 26 0.51 -4.99 -4.95
CA LEU A 26 1.36 -6.05 -4.39
C LEU A 26 2.80 -5.55 -4.26
N TRP A 27 3.32 -5.57 -3.03
CA TRP A 27 4.70 -5.21 -2.74
C TRP A 27 5.71 -6.21 -3.29
N ASP A 28 6.85 -5.72 -3.79
CA ASP A 28 7.90 -6.55 -4.40
C ASP A 28 8.45 -7.62 -3.44
N TYR A 29 8.58 -7.31 -2.15
CA TYR A 29 9.05 -8.30 -1.18
C TYR A 29 8.03 -9.41 -0.95
N VAL A 30 6.73 -9.11 -1.01
CA VAL A 30 5.67 -10.13 -0.93
C VAL A 30 5.73 -10.99 -2.18
N ALA A 31 5.81 -10.37 -3.36
CA ALA A 31 6.02 -11.06 -4.63
C ALA A 31 7.25 -12.00 -4.56
N TYR A 32 8.37 -11.52 -4.04
CA TYR A 32 9.59 -12.29 -3.83
C TYR A 32 9.38 -13.52 -2.94
N PHE A 33 8.74 -13.37 -1.77
CA PHE A 33 8.48 -14.51 -0.88
C PHE A 33 7.44 -15.49 -1.45
N MET A 34 6.52 -15.02 -2.29
CA MET A 34 5.57 -15.89 -3.01
C MET A 34 6.19 -16.61 -4.21
N GLY A 35 7.45 -16.34 -4.55
CA GLY A 35 8.12 -16.92 -5.72
C GLY A 35 7.66 -16.34 -7.04
N LEU A 36 7.07 -15.14 -7.03
CA LEU A 36 6.67 -14.43 -8.24
C LEU A 36 7.92 -13.95 -9.00
N PRO A 37 8.04 -14.20 -10.32
CA PRO A 37 9.12 -13.61 -11.10
C PRO A 37 8.95 -12.08 -11.16
N LEU A 38 10.03 -11.34 -10.90
CA LEU A 38 10.10 -9.89 -10.98
C LEU A 38 11.15 -9.46 -12.03
N PRO A 39 10.84 -9.51 -13.34
CA PRO A 39 11.82 -9.23 -14.38
C PRO A 39 12.19 -7.74 -14.42
N PRO A 40 13.45 -7.37 -14.13
CA PRO A 40 13.85 -5.96 -13.99
C PRO A 40 13.86 -5.19 -15.32
N SER A 41 13.65 -5.87 -16.45
CA SER A 41 13.60 -5.25 -17.78
C SER A 41 12.30 -4.49 -18.05
N TYR A 42 11.20 -4.86 -17.39
CA TYR A 42 9.89 -4.24 -17.56
C TYR A 42 9.07 -4.12 -16.25
N ALA A 43 9.34 -4.94 -15.23
CA ALA A 43 8.72 -4.81 -13.91
C ALA A 43 9.66 -4.03 -12.98
N ALA A 44 9.45 -2.73 -12.90
CA ALA A 44 10.21 -1.89 -11.97
C ALA A 44 9.74 -2.12 -10.51
N PRO A 45 10.63 -1.92 -9.53
CA PRO A 45 10.24 -1.93 -8.12
C PRO A 45 9.10 -0.93 -7.86
N GLN A 46 8.16 -1.27 -6.99
CA GLN A 46 6.99 -0.44 -6.68
C GLN A 46 7.34 0.97 -6.16
N MET A 47 8.50 1.14 -5.53
CA MET A 47 8.99 2.43 -5.05
C MET A 47 9.87 3.19 -6.06
N ALA A 48 10.05 2.65 -7.27
CA ALA A 48 10.84 3.31 -8.30
C ALA A 48 10.03 4.41 -9.00
N ASP A 49 10.67 5.55 -9.25
CA ASP A 49 10.12 6.62 -10.08
C ASP A 49 10.23 6.24 -11.56
N THR A 50 9.29 5.41 -12.01
CA THR A 50 9.27 4.82 -13.35
C THR A 50 7.83 4.66 -13.84
N GLY A 51 7.59 4.98 -15.11
CA GLY A 51 6.34 4.65 -15.80
C GLY A 51 6.41 3.32 -16.54
N ASP A 52 5.50 3.11 -17.49
CA ASP A 52 5.32 1.84 -18.22
C ASP A 52 6.51 1.42 -19.08
N SER A 53 7.35 2.38 -19.50
CA SER A 53 8.53 2.13 -20.33
C SER A 53 9.81 2.49 -19.58
N LEU A 54 10.68 1.50 -19.37
CA LEU A 54 11.95 1.68 -18.69
C LEU A 54 13.10 1.98 -19.67
N THR A 55 13.83 3.06 -19.39
CA THR A 55 15.15 3.31 -19.98
C THR A 55 16.18 2.29 -19.48
N PHE A 56 17.32 2.18 -20.17
CA PHE A 56 18.41 1.29 -19.74
C PHE A 56 18.86 1.54 -18.29
N VAL A 57 18.98 2.81 -17.89
CA VAL A 57 19.38 3.19 -16.52
C VAL A 57 18.32 2.78 -15.50
N GLN A 58 17.03 2.95 -15.83
CA GLN A 58 15.94 2.52 -14.94
C GLN A 58 15.89 0.98 -14.81
N ARG A 59 16.19 0.23 -15.87
CA ARG A 59 16.34 -1.24 -15.81
C ARG A 59 17.49 -1.65 -14.90
N LEU A 60 18.64 -0.97 -15.01
CA LEU A 60 19.78 -1.23 -14.12
C LEU A 60 19.44 -0.93 -12.66
N LYS A 61 18.75 0.19 -12.39
CA LYS A 61 18.23 0.51 -11.06
C LYS A 61 17.23 -0.53 -10.57
N SER A 62 16.39 -1.08 -11.44
CA SER A 62 15.43 -2.14 -11.11
C SER A 62 16.12 -3.42 -10.69
N ILE A 63 17.23 -3.82 -11.35
CA ILE A 63 18.06 -4.95 -10.92
C ILE A 63 18.57 -4.73 -9.49
N ILE A 64 19.13 -3.56 -9.22
CA ILE A 64 19.65 -3.20 -7.89
C ILE A 64 18.51 -3.21 -6.86
N GLY A 65 17.37 -2.60 -7.16
CA GLY A 65 16.21 -2.53 -6.28
C GLY A 65 15.65 -3.90 -5.93
N HIS A 66 15.43 -4.77 -6.92
CA HIS A 66 14.92 -6.13 -6.70
C HIS A 66 15.90 -7.02 -5.93
N THR A 67 17.20 -6.78 -6.07
CA THR A 67 18.24 -7.52 -5.33
C THR A 67 18.32 -7.07 -3.87
N LEU A 68 18.27 -5.76 -3.64
CA LEU A 68 18.45 -5.19 -2.30
C LEU A 68 17.19 -5.27 -1.45
N THR A 69 16.00 -5.14 -2.04
CA THR A 69 14.73 -5.07 -1.28
C THR A 69 14.52 -6.26 -0.35
N PRO A 70 14.66 -7.53 -0.78
CA PRO A 70 14.52 -8.68 0.12
C PRO A 70 15.53 -8.67 1.27
N LEU A 71 16.77 -8.22 1.03
CA LEU A 71 17.81 -8.11 2.06
C LEU A 71 17.47 -7.04 3.09
N PHE A 72 16.98 -5.88 2.64
CA PHE A 72 16.52 -4.82 3.52
C PHE A 72 15.35 -5.27 4.39
N VAL A 73 14.34 -5.91 3.77
CA VAL A 73 13.18 -6.45 4.47
C VAL A 73 13.61 -7.50 5.49
N TYR A 74 14.47 -8.44 5.12
CA TYR A 74 14.98 -9.46 6.04
C TYR A 74 15.69 -8.82 7.24
N LYS A 75 16.63 -7.92 7.00
CA LYS A 75 17.49 -7.34 8.05
C LYS A 75 16.77 -6.36 8.97
N PHE A 76 15.94 -5.48 8.41
CA PHE A 76 15.37 -4.34 9.16
C PHE A 76 13.93 -4.54 9.59
N THR A 77 13.24 -5.58 9.11
CA THR A 77 11.83 -5.80 9.43
C THR A 77 11.59 -7.21 9.97
N ALA A 78 11.72 -8.24 9.14
CA ALA A 78 11.40 -9.61 9.54
C ALA A 78 12.36 -10.16 10.60
N GLY A 79 13.65 -9.81 10.56
CA GLY A 79 14.64 -10.24 11.56
C GLY A 79 14.31 -9.71 12.97
N PRO A 80 14.21 -8.38 13.17
CA PRO A 80 13.80 -7.80 14.46
C PRO A 80 12.46 -8.32 14.96
N GLN A 81 11.47 -8.47 14.06
CA GLN A 81 10.17 -9.04 14.43
C GLN A 81 10.31 -10.51 14.86
N THR A 82 11.08 -11.33 14.13
CA THR A 82 11.34 -12.73 14.50
C THR A 82 11.96 -12.83 15.89
N GLU A 83 12.90 -11.95 16.22
CA GLU A 83 13.54 -11.95 17.55
C GLU A 83 12.53 -11.65 18.67
N ILE A 84 11.58 -10.75 18.43
CA ILE A 84 10.47 -10.50 19.35
C ILE A 84 9.65 -11.78 19.55
N PHE A 85 9.32 -12.50 18.48
CA PHE A 85 8.59 -13.77 18.60
C PHE A 85 9.41 -14.83 19.34
N ARG A 86 10.71 -14.97 19.06
CA ARG A 86 11.59 -15.92 19.75
C ARG A 86 11.72 -15.62 21.24
N LYS A 87 11.74 -14.33 21.61
CA LYS A 87 11.75 -13.91 23.01
C LYS A 87 10.48 -14.31 23.77
N HIS A 88 9.31 -14.28 23.13
CA HIS A 88 8.02 -14.55 23.80
C HIS A 88 7.55 -16.00 23.67
N PHE A 89 7.89 -16.69 22.57
CA PHE A 89 7.39 -18.02 22.24
C PHE A 89 8.49 -19.09 22.16
N GLY A 90 9.75 -18.72 22.41
CA GLY A 90 10.90 -19.62 22.50
C GLY A 90 11.86 -19.49 21.32
N SER A 91 13.14 -19.80 21.56
CA SER A 91 14.23 -19.66 20.57
C SER A 91 14.02 -20.45 19.28
N ASN A 92 13.22 -21.51 19.35
CA ASN A 92 12.92 -22.40 18.22
C ASN A 92 11.81 -21.87 17.31
N PHE A 93 11.25 -20.69 17.60
CA PHE A 93 10.24 -20.08 16.73
C PHE A 93 10.84 -19.83 15.32
N PRO A 94 10.20 -20.33 14.24
CA PRO A 94 10.72 -20.24 12.88
C PRO A 94 10.84 -18.79 12.43
N HIS A 95 11.69 -18.53 11.45
CA HIS A 95 11.85 -17.16 10.97
C HIS A 95 10.56 -16.72 10.27
N LEU A 96 10.11 -15.48 10.51
CA LEU A 96 8.82 -15.02 9.98
C LEU A 96 8.73 -15.07 8.45
N THR A 97 9.86 -14.91 7.75
CA THR A 97 9.91 -15.07 6.29
C THR A 97 9.76 -16.51 5.81
N GLU A 98 10.07 -17.50 6.65
CA GLU A 98 9.85 -18.92 6.31
C GLU A 98 8.36 -19.22 6.36
N ILE A 99 7.70 -18.80 7.44
CA ILE A 99 6.23 -18.90 7.59
C ILE A 99 5.52 -18.14 6.45
N ALA A 100 6.02 -16.97 6.08
CA ALA A 100 5.41 -16.12 5.06
C ALA A 100 5.37 -16.76 3.65
N LYS A 101 6.35 -17.61 3.32
CA LYS A 101 6.40 -18.34 2.03
C LYS A 101 5.27 -19.37 1.90
N ASP A 102 4.76 -19.86 3.02
CA ASP A 102 3.68 -20.84 3.08
C ASP A 102 2.29 -20.19 2.99
N ALA A 103 2.20 -18.89 2.70
CA ALA A 103 0.93 -18.23 2.46
C ALA A 103 0.14 -18.93 1.34
N PRO A 104 -1.10 -19.37 1.60
CA PRO A 104 -1.89 -20.05 0.58
C PRO A 104 -2.36 -19.07 -0.51
N LEU A 105 -2.74 -17.86 -0.10
CA LEU A 105 -3.21 -16.78 -0.96
C LEU A 105 -2.67 -15.44 -0.46
N VAL A 106 -2.54 -14.51 -1.41
CA VAL A 106 -2.26 -13.09 -1.16
C VAL A 106 -3.40 -12.26 -1.75
N PHE A 107 -4.06 -11.50 -0.91
CA PHE A 107 -5.06 -10.54 -1.34
C PHE A 107 -4.41 -9.18 -1.55
N VAL A 108 -4.67 -8.59 -2.71
CA VAL A 108 -4.09 -7.32 -3.13
C VAL A 108 -5.25 -6.36 -3.33
N ASN A 109 -5.32 -5.31 -2.52
CA ASN A 109 -6.33 -4.27 -2.67
C ASN A 109 -5.96 -3.31 -3.80
N SER A 110 -5.86 -3.85 -5.01
CA SER A 110 -5.70 -3.14 -6.27
C SER A 110 -6.54 -3.80 -7.37
N ASN A 111 -6.57 -3.17 -8.54
CA ASN A 111 -7.17 -3.72 -9.75
C ASN A 111 -6.07 -3.91 -10.79
N GLU A 112 -6.04 -5.07 -11.43
CA GLU A 112 -5.05 -5.42 -12.45
C GLU A 112 -5.02 -4.46 -13.64
N LEU A 113 -6.12 -3.78 -13.95
CA LEU A 113 -6.21 -2.82 -15.04
C LEU A 113 -5.52 -1.48 -14.74
N TYR A 114 -5.28 -1.19 -13.46
CA TYR A 114 -4.63 0.05 -13.01
C TYR A 114 -3.19 -0.17 -12.53
N ASP A 115 -2.81 -1.42 -12.26
CA ASP A 115 -1.45 -1.79 -11.84
C ASP A 115 -0.49 -1.81 -13.04
N LEU A 116 0.79 -1.54 -12.78
CA LEU A 116 1.84 -1.71 -13.78
C LEU A 116 1.92 -3.18 -14.24
N PRO A 117 2.20 -3.43 -15.53
CA PRO A 117 2.24 -4.78 -16.08
C PRO A 117 3.37 -5.60 -15.44
N ARG A 118 3.00 -6.74 -14.85
CA ARG A 118 3.93 -7.69 -14.24
C ARG A 118 3.39 -9.12 -14.32
N PRO A 119 4.26 -10.14 -14.18
CA PRO A 119 3.78 -11.50 -14.00
C PRO A 119 2.90 -11.61 -12.75
N THR A 120 1.93 -12.52 -12.78
CA THR A 120 1.10 -12.85 -11.61
C THR A 120 1.00 -14.37 -11.44
N LEU A 121 0.56 -14.82 -10.28
CA LEU A 121 0.28 -16.22 -9.96
C LEU A 121 -1.17 -16.34 -9.52
N HIS A 122 -1.78 -17.52 -9.68
CA HIS A 122 -3.14 -17.79 -9.16
C HIS A 122 -3.27 -17.61 -7.65
N LYS A 123 -2.15 -17.59 -6.91
CA LYS A 123 -2.12 -17.28 -5.48
C LYS A 123 -2.37 -15.80 -5.18
N ILE A 124 -2.18 -14.90 -6.16
CA ILE A 124 -2.39 -13.46 -6.02
C ILE A 124 -3.81 -13.15 -6.50
N VAL A 125 -4.64 -12.63 -5.60
CA VAL A 125 -6.04 -12.30 -5.88
C VAL A 125 -6.24 -10.81 -5.70
N ASN A 126 -6.60 -10.12 -6.78
CA ASN A 126 -6.95 -8.71 -6.75
C ASN A 126 -8.36 -8.54 -6.18
N ILE A 127 -8.45 -7.81 -5.07
CA ILE A 127 -9.69 -7.52 -4.34
C ILE A 127 -9.94 -6.01 -4.26
N GLY A 128 -9.41 -5.23 -5.20
CA GLY A 128 -9.61 -3.78 -5.25
C GLY A 128 -11.08 -3.42 -5.19
N GLY A 129 -11.44 -2.54 -4.25
CA GLY A 129 -12.82 -2.09 -4.05
C GLY A 129 -13.71 -3.10 -3.34
N LEU A 130 -13.15 -4.15 -2.72
CA LEU A 130 -13.90 -5.06 -1.88
C LEU A 130 -14.67 -4.30 -0.79
N GLY A 131 -15.98 -4.49 -0.72
CA GLY A 131 -16.86 -3.80 0.22
C GLY A 131 -17.40 -2.45 -0.27
N MET A 132 -16.89 -1.90 -1.39
CA MET A 132 -17.47 -0.73 -2.04
C MET A 132 -18.74 -1.14 -2.78
N LYS A 133 -19.90 -0.87 -2.18
CA LYS A 133 -21.20 -1.05 -2.83
C LYS A 133 -21.85 0.32 -2.99
N GLN A 134 -22.32 0.64 -4.20
CA GLN A 134 -23.12 1.85 -4.41
C GLN A 134 -24.36 1.87 -3.50
N ALA A 135 -24.96 0.72 -3.23
CA ALA A 135 -26.08 0.58 -2.29
C ALA A 135 -25.75 1.00 -0.84
N SER A 136 -24.47 1.03 -0.46
CA SER A 136 -24.01 1.49 0.85
C SER A 136 -23.71 2.99 0.89
N ALA A 137 -23.78 3.69 -0.24
CA ALA A 137 -23.58 5.13 -0.30
C ALA A 137 -24.76 5.82 0.39
N LYS A 138 -24.48 6.48 1.51
CA LYS A 138 -25.47 7.33 2.18
C LYS A 138 -25.67 8.60 1.36
N PRO A 139 -26.89 9.14 1.28
CA PRO A 139 -27.09 10.44 0.68
C PRO A 139 -26.24 11.46 1.43
N LEU A 140 -25.73 12.43 0.68
CA LEU A 140 -24.94 13.49 1.25
C LEU A 140 -25.83 14.33 2.20
N PRO A 141 -25.33 14.71 3.39
CA PRO A 141 -26.06 15.62 4.26
C PRO A 141 -26.46 16.90 3.53
N LYS A 142 -27.64 17.43 3.87
CA LYS A 142 -28.28 18.53 3.15
C LYS A 142 -27.38 19.77 3.03
N GLU A 143 -26.62 20.06 4.09
CA GLU A 143 -25.67 21.17 4.13
C GLU A 143 -24.61 21.11 3.01
N TYR A 144 -24.10 19.91 2.71
CA TYR A 144 -23.12 19.73 1.66
C TYR A 144 -23.77 19.62 0.28
N SER A 145 -24.95 19.00 0.17
CA SER A 145 -25.65 18.91 -1.12
C SER A 145 -26.05 20.30 -1.63
N GLU A 146 -26.59 21.17 -0.76
CA GLU A 146 -26.94 22.54 -1.12
C GLU A 146 -25.73 23.41 -1.49
N LEU A 147 -24.53 23.10 -0.98
CA LEU A 147 -23.29 23.78 -1.36
C LEU A 147 -22.79 23.31 -2.72
N ILE A 148 -22.78 21.99 -2.94
CA ILE A 148 -22.31 21.37 -4.19
C ILE A 148 -23.20 21.77 -5.37
N GLU A 149 -24.50 21.89 -5.18
CA GLU A 149 -25.45 22.31 -6.23
C GLU A 149 -25.25 23.76 -6.70
N LYS A 150 -24.55 24.60 -5.93
CA LYS A 150 -24.35 26.04 -6.22
C LYS A 150 -23.00 26.35 -6.89
N VAL A 151 -22.12 25.36 -7.02
CA VAL A 151 -20.76 25.55 -7.53
C VAL A 151 -20.52 24.74 -8.78
N GLU A 152 -19.62 25.24 -9.63
CA GLU A 152 -19.25 24.58 -10.89
C GLU A 152 -18.36 23.36 -10.65
N SER A 153 -17.53 23.40 -9.60
CA SER A 153 -16.54 22.37 -9.32
C SER A 153 -16.36 22.18 -7.81
N VAL A 154 -16.05 20.94 -7.43
CA VAL A 154 -15.83 20.53 -6.05
C VAL A 154 -14.49 19.82 -5.95
N VAL A 155 -13.69 20.17 -4.95
CA VAL A 155 -12.44 19.52 -4.62
C VAL A 155 -12.50 19.01 -3.20
N VAL A 156 -12.37 17.70 -3.02
CA VAL A 156 -12.17 17.09 -1.71
C VAL A 156 -10.68 16.95 -1.47
N PHE A 157 -10.20 17.56 -0.39
CA PHE A 157 -8.79 17.61 -0.03
C PHE A 157 -8.57 16.92 1.32
N SER A 158 -7.67 15.95 1.36
CA SER A 158 -7.32 15.21 2.58
C SER A 158 -5.86 14.79 2.55
N PHE A 159 -5.21 14.79 3.73
CA PHE A 159 -3.87 14.24 3.91
C PHE A 159 -3.89 12.75 4.33
N GLY A 160 -5.08 12.18 4.49
CA GLY A 160 -5.26 10.87 5.09
C GLY A 160 -5.01 10.88 6.60
N SER A 161 -5.16 9.72 7.24
CA SER A 161 -5.14 9.60 8.71
C SER A 161 -3.75 9.67 9.33
N VAL A 162 -2.68 9.58 8.52
CA VAL A 162 -1.29 9.49 9.02
C VAL A 162 -0.63 10.86 9.10
N ALA A 163 -0.84 11.70 8.09
CA ALA A 163 -0.21 13.02 8.03
C ALA A 163 -1.04 14.04 8.81
N ASN A 164 -0.57 14.37 10.02
CA ASN A 164 -1.25 15.32 10.88
C ASN A 164 -1.12 16.76 10.35
N ALA A 165 -2.20 17.28 9.77
CA ALA A 165 -2.26 18.63 9.22
C ALA A 165 -2.02 19.73 10.27
N THR A 166 -2.23 19.46 11.56
CA THR A 166 -1.96 20.45 12.61
C THR A 166 -0.46 20.76 12.74
N LEU A 167 0.38 19.76 12.52
CA LEU A 167 1.85 19.87 12.55
C LEU A 167 2.44 20.50 11.27
N MET A 168 1.61 20.76 10.25
CA MET A 168 2.07 21.39 9.02
C MET A 168 2.55 22.83 9.29
N PRO A 169 3.73 23.23 8.76
CA PRO A 169 4.22 24.60 8.85
C PRO A 169 3.22 25.62 8.31
N MET A 170 3.21 26.82 8.89
CA MET A 170 2.24 27.85 8.54
C MET A 170 2.39 28.27 7.07
N GLU A 171 3.62 28.31 6.57
CA GLU A 171 3.97 28.65 5.21
C GLU A 171 3.29 27.72 4.21
N TRP A 172 3.21 26.41 4.52
CA TRP A 172 2.57 25.42 3.66
C TRP A 172 1.05 25.54 3.70
N LYS A 173 0.48 25.78 4.90
CA LYS A 173 -0.96 26.06 5.05
C LYS A 173 -1.36 27.28 4.23
N GLN A 174 -0.56 28.36 4.30
CA GLN A 174 -0.78 29.57 3.52
C GLN A 174 -0.63 29.33 2.02
N ALA A 175 0.32 28.49 1.60
CA ALA A 175 0.46 28.12 0.19
C ALA A 175 -0.78 27.39 -0.34
N PHE A 176 -1.34 26.43 0.41
CA PHE A 176 -2.59 25.76 0.04
C PHE A 176 -3.77 26.74 -0.01
N MET A 177 -3.95 27.55 1.04
CA MET A 177 -5.04 28.54 1.08
C MET A 177 -4.94 29.57 -0.04
N GLY A 178 -3.73 30.02 -0.36
CA GLY A 178 -3.46 30.94 -1.46
C GLY A 178 -3.63 30.29 -2.84
N ALA A 179 -3.46 28.97 -2.97
CA ALA A 179 -3.81 28.24 -4.18
C ALA A 179 -5.33 28.11 -4.31
N PHE A 180 -6.03 27.72 -3.25
CA PHE A 180 -7.49 27.57 -3.24
C PHE A 180 -8.20 28.89 -3.55
N SER A 181 -7.70 30.01 -3.05
CA SER A 181 -8.28 31.34 -3.33
C SER A 181 -8.22 31.77 -4.79
N LYS A 182 -7.39 31.12 -5.63
CA LYS A 182 -7.33 31.39 -7.08
C LYS A 182 -8.45 30.73 -7.87
N PHE A 183 -9.25 29.86 -7.24
CA PHE A 183 -10.35 29.14 -7.86
C PHE A 183 -11.69 29.53 -7.20
N PRO A 184 -12.22 30.73 -7.48
CA PRO A 184 -13.41 31.24 -6.81
C PRO A 184 -14.70 30.46 -7.13
N ASN A 185 -14.72 29.70 -8.23
CA ASN A 185 -15.85 28.86 -8.63
C ASN A 185 -15.73 27.39 -8.16
N THR A 186 -14.74 27.10 -7.30
CA THR A 186 -14.48 25.76 -6.78
C THR A 186 -14.73 25.71 -5.28
N GLN A 187 -15.61 24.82 -4.84
CA GLN A 187 -15.78 24.54 -3.40
C GLN A 187 -14.73 23.52 -2.96
N PHE A 188 -13.88 23.90 -2.00
CA PHE A 188 -12.92 23.00 -1.37
C PHE A 188 -13.51 22.45 -0.07
N PHE A 189 -13.46 21.12 0.12
CA PHE A 189 -13.77 20.44 1.38
C PHE A 189 -12.49 19.85 1.95
N LEU A 190 -12.07 20.33 3.12
CA LEU A 190 -10.90 19.82 3.83
C LEU A 190 -11.35 18.74 4.82
N LEU A 191 -10.96 17.49 4.58
CA LEU A 191 -11.22 16.38 5.48
C LEU A 191 -10.05 16.22 6.46
N GLN A 192 -10.35 16.32 7.75
CA GLN A 192 -9.43 16.01 8.86
C GLN A 192 -9.45 14.53 9.19
#